data_AF-A0A970BIF1-F1
#
_entry.id   AF-A0A970BIF1-F1
#
_cell.length_a   1.000
_cell.length_b   1.000
_cell.length_c   1.000
_cell.angle_alpha   90.00
_cell.angle_beta   90.00
_cell.angle_gamma   90.00
#
_symmetry.space_group_name_H-M   'P 1'
#
loop_
_entity.id
_entity.type
_entity.pdbx_description
1 polymer ?
#
loop_
_entity_poly.entity_id
_entity_poly.type
_entity_poly.pdbx_seq_one_letter_code
_entity_poly.pdbx_strand_id
1 'polypeptide(L)'
;MKKIIGLFLVFQLSVPVIFGCTNFLVGKKASTDGSTMISYSADSYNLYGELYHWPAKKYNAGELLKVFEWDTGKYMGQIPQVLQTYNVVGNMNEYQLAIGETTFTGRRELSDPNGIMDYGSLIYITLQRARNAREAIKIMTDLVKNHGYGSTGESFSIADPNEVWVMELIGKGPDNKGAVWVAVRIPDDCVSAHANQARIQQFPLDDAENCLYSPDVISFAREKGYYTGSDKDFSFAQAYAPIDFGALRFCEARVWSFFNLVNKDMAKYVSYAKGETTDPMPLYIKPDKQLSRRDVQNYMRDHYEDTDLDWRNEFGAGPFNSPYRWSPLTWEVDSVEYCNERPIATQQTGFSFVSQSRAWLPNEIGGILWFGIDDAAQSVY
;
A
#
# COMPACT_ATOMS: atom_id res chain seq x y z
N MET A 1 28.22 -56.46 -0.56
CA MET A 1 27.65 -55.22 -1.12
C MET A 1 26.65 -54.66 -0.12
N LYS A 2 27.05 -53.69 0.72
CA LYS A 2 26.16 -53.01 1.68
C LYS A 2 25.45 -51.87 0.95
N LYS A 3 24.12 -51.95 0.84
CA LYS A 3 23.29 -50.86 0.31
C LYS A 3 23.14 -49.80 1.41
N ILE A 4 23.75 -48.63 1.22
CA ILE A 4 23.47 -47.44 2.03
C ILE A 4 22.24 -46.78 1.41
N ILE A 5 21.12 -46.83 2.12
CA ILE A 5 19.92 -46.06 1.78
C ILE A 5 20.15 -44.66 2.35
N GLY A 6 20.45 -43.70 1.48
CA GLY A 6 20.55 -42.29 1.83
C GLY A 6 19.16 -41.71 2.04
N LEU A 7 18.88 -41.26 3.26
CA LEU A 7 17.68 -40.51 3.61
C LEU A 7 17.89 -39.05 3.16
N PHE A 8 17.26 -38.65 2.06
CA PHE A 8 17.22 -37.23 1.67
C PHE A 8 16.22 -36.49 2.57
N LEU A 9 16.72 -35.76 3.55
CA LEU A 9 15.95 -34.72 4.23
C LEU A 9 15.77 -33.56 3.25
N VAL A 10 14.56 -33.41 2.71
CA VAL A 10 14.16 -32.20 2.00
C VAL A 10 13.87 -31.13 3.06
N PHE A 11 14.82 -30.21 3.25
CA PHE A 11 14.53 -28.96 3.93
C PHE A 11 13.59 -28.16 3.03
N GLN A 12 12.30 -28.08 3.38
CA GLN A 12 11.43 -27.04 2.84
C GLN A 12 11.88 -25.71 3.42
N LEU A 13 12.76 -25.01 2.69
CA LEU A 13 12.93 -23.58 2.86
C LEU A 13 11.62 -22.93 2.43
N SER A 14 10.77 -22.59 3.39
CA SER A 14 9.66 -21.67 3.15
C SER A 14 10.26 -20.32 2.77
N VAL A 15 10.32 -20.03 1.46
CA VAL A 15 10.70 -18.71 0.96
C VAL A 15 9.60 -17.75 1.41
N PRO A 16 9.88 -16.76 2.27
CA PRO A 16 8.91 -15.71 2.52
C PRO A 16 8.68 -14.97 1.20
N VAL A 17 7.44 -14.97 0.73
CA VAL A 17 7.04 -14.15 -0.41
C VAL A 17 7.11 -12.71 0.06
N ILE A 18 8.15 -11.99 -0.34
CA ILE A 18 8.27 -10.55 -0.08
C ILE A 18 7.37 -9.87 -1.12
N PHE A 19 6.17 -9.49 -0.69
CA PHE A 19 5.30 -8.57 -1.43
C PHE A 19 5.87 -7.16 -1.29
N GLY A 20 5.88 -6.42 -2.39
CA GLY A 20 6.67 -5.21 -2.50
C GLY A 20 5.90 -3.96 -2.90
N CYS A 21 4.59 -3.88 -2.75
CA CYS A 21 3.85 -2.75 -3.33
C CYS A 21 4.40 -1.35 -2.98
N THR A 22 4.31 -0.38 -3.91
CA THR A 22 4.64 1.04 -3.69
C THR A 22 3.57 1.95 -4.28
N ASN A 23 3.15 2.94 -3.49
CA ASN A 23 2.15 3.91 -3.89
C ASN A 23 2.63 5.34 -3.64
N PHE A 24 2.33 6.23 -4.58
CA PHE A 24 2.50 7.67 -4.46
C PHE A 24 1.13 8.33 -4.44
N LEU A 25 1.03 9.45 -3.71
CA LEU A 25 -0.20 10.20 -3.52
C LEU A 25 0.10 11.66 -3.84
N VAL A 26 -0.68 12.28 -4.72
CA VAL A 26 -0.47 13.66 -5.17
C VAL A 26 -1.74 14.47 -4.98
N GLY A 27 -1.69 15.46 -4.10
CA GLY A 27 -2.77 16.42 -3.90
C GLY A 27 -3.01 17.30 -5.13
N LYS A 28 -4.24 17.81 -5.28
CA LYS A 28 -4.65 18.57 -6.48
C LYS A 28 -3.86 19.86 -6.74
N LYS A 29 -3.31 20.51 -5.72
CA LYS A 29 -2.44 21.69 -5.88
C LYS A 29 -0.97 21.30 -6.04
N ALA A 30 -0.60 20.07 -5.71
CA ALA A 30 0.71 19.50 -5.99
C ALA A 30 0.83 18.96 -7.42
N SER A 31 -0.27 18.79 -8.16
CA SER A 31 -0.23 18.38 -9.57
C SER A 31 -0.18 19.58 -10.53
N THR A 32 0.36 19.37 -11.73
CA THR A 32 0.50 20.45 -12.74
C THR A 32 -0.81 20.86 -13.40
N ASP A 33 -1.84 20.01 -13.35
CA ASP A 33 -3.12 20.25 -14.03
C ASP A 33 -4.32 20.34 -13.09
N GLY A 34 -4.11 20.26 -11.77
CA GLY A 34 -5.20 20.34 -10.79
C GLY A 34 -5.86 19.00 -10.47
N SER A 35 -5.37 17.88 -11.03
CA SER A 35 -5.92 16.54 -10.74
C SER A 35 -5.37 15.99 -9.44
N THR A 36 -6.15 15.15 -8.77
CA THR A 36 -5.59 14.23 -7.78
C THR A 36 -5.05 13.00 -8.48
N MET A 37 -3.98 12.42 -7.94
CA MET A 37 -3.39 11.20 -8.49
C MET A 37 -2.97 10.28 -7.36
N ILE A 38 -3.18 8.98 -7.54
CA ILE A 38 -2.52 7.93 -6.76
C ILE A 38 -1.85 6.93 -7.71
N SER A 39 -0.76 6.32 -7.29
CA SER A 39 -0.16 5.18 -7.99
C SER A 39 -0.26 3.90 -7.18
N TYR A 40 -0.03 2.78 -7.85
CA TYR A 40 0.10 1.48 -7.21
C TYR A 40 0.96 0.58 -8.08
N SER A 41 2.01 -0.02 -7.51
CA SER A 41 2.66 -1.22 -8.06
C SER A 41 2.19 -2.45 -7.28
N ALA A 42 1.52 -3.38 -7.94
CA ALA A 42 1.09 -4.64 -7.35
C ALA A 42 2.18 -5.69 -7.55
N ASP A 43 3.10 -5.79 -6.59
CA ASP A 43 4.31 -6.60 -6.72
C ASP A 43 4.14 -7.97 -6.04
N SER A 44 4.09 -9.03 -6.84
CA SER A 44 3.90 -10.42 -6.42
C SER A 44 4.47 -11.41 -7.44
N TYR A 45 5.21 -12.42 -6.98
CA TYR A 45 5.79 -13.46 -7.84
C TYR A 45 4.76 -14.32 -8.59
N ASN A 46 3.50 -14.32 -8.12
CA ASN A 46 2.46 -15.20 -8.62
C ASN A 46 1.30 -14.45 -9.28
N LEU A 47 1.35 -13.11 -9.33
CA LEU A 47 0.29 -12.30 -9.90
C LEU A 47 0.59 -12.01 -11.38
N TYR A 48 -0.33 -12.42 -12.25
CA TYR A 48 -0.31 -12.01 -13.65
C TYR A 48 -1.17 -10.74 -13.77
N GLY A 49 -0.63 -9.66 -14.32
CA GLY A 49 -1.34 -8.39 -14.41
C GLY A 49 -2.68 -8.51 -15.15
N GLU A 50 -3.76 -8.23 -14.43
CA GLU A 50 -5.11 -8.24 -15.01
C GLU A 50 -5.86 -6.95 -14.69
N LEU A 51 -6.65 -6.49 -15.65
CA LEU A 51 -7.50 -5.32 -15.51
C LEU A 51 -8.93 -5.78 -15.29
N TYR A 52 -9.36 -5.76 -14.03
CA TYR A 52 -10.70 -6.22 -13.65
C TYR A 52 -11.81 -5.28 -14.13
N HIS A 53 -13.00 -5.82 -14.38
CA HIS A 53 -14.19 -5.04 -14.72
C HIS A 53 -15.41 -5.55 -13.96
N TRP A 54 -16.09 -4.65 -13.24
CA TRP A 54 -17.41 -4.88 -12.67
C TRP A 54 -18.41 -3.88 -13.24
N PRO A 55 -19.39 -4.32 -14.04
CA PRO A 55 -20.40 -3.43 -14.57
C PRO A 55 -21.36 -2.95 -13.46
N ALA A 56 -21.84 -1.70 -13.60
CA ALA A 56 -22.90 -1.18 -12.75
C ALA A 56 -24.15 -2.07 -12.85
N LYS A 57 -24.74 -2.43 -11.70
CA LYS A 57 -25.88 -3.35 -11.66
C LYS A 57 -26.87 -2.96 -10.57
N LYS A 58 -28.15 -3.25 -10.81
CA LYS A 58 -29.21 -3.18 -9.79
C LYS A 58 -29.51 -4.58 -9.26
N TYR A 59 -29.78 -4.68 -7.97
CA TYR A 59 -30.09 -5.92 -7.26
C TYR A 59 -31.41 -5.81 -6.52
N ASN A 60 -32.07 -6.94 -6.27
CA ASN A 60 -33.27 -6.98 -5.45
C ASN A 60 -32.93 -6.87 -3.96
N ALA A 61 -33.88 -6.38 -3.17
CA ALA A 61 -33.72 -6.32 -1.73
C ALA A 61 -33.52 -7.72 -1.12
N GLY A 62 -32.55 -7.86 -0.21
CA GLY A 62 -32.25 -9.11 0.47
C GLY A 62 -31.29 -10.05 -0.28
N GLU A 63 -30.81 -9.67 -1.48
CA GLU A 63 -29.76 -10.44 -2.15
C GLU A 63 -28.46 -10.45 -1.33
N LEU A 64 -27.68 -11.52 -1.50
CA LEU A 64 -26.39 -11.72 -0.84
C LEU A 64 -25.26 -11.69 -1.86
N LEU A 65 -24.18 -10.99 -1.52
CA LEU A 65 -22.92 -11.02 -2.26
C LEU A 65 -22.03 -12.13 -1.68
N LYS A 66 -21.59 -13.06 -2.54
CA LYS A 66 -20.51 -13.99 -2.20
C LYS A 66 -19.18 -13.24 -2.24
N VAL A 67 -18.38 -13.39 -1.20
CA VAL A 67 -17.05 -12.78 -1.09
C VAL A 67 -15.99 -13.87 -1.28
N PHE A 68 -15.02 -13.57 -2.13
CA PHE A 68 -13.87 -14.42 -2.40
C PHE A 68 -12.61 -13.61 -2.15
N GLU A 69 -11.63 -14.24 -1.51
CA GLU A 69 -10.31 -13.67 -1.27
C GLU A 69 -9.61 -13.42 -2.60
N TRP A 70 -8.99 -12.25 -2.74
CA TRP A 70 -8.54 -11.73 -4.03
C TRP A 70 -7.43 -12.55 -4.67
N ASP A 71 -6.40 -12.95 -3.91
CA ASP A 71 -5.22 -13.62 -4.46
C ASP A 71 -5.47 -15.10 -4.79
N THR A 72 -6.22 -15.80 -3.95
CA THR A 72 -6.41 -17.27 -4.03
C THR A 72 -7.77 -17.68 -4.59
N GLY A 73 -8.73 -16.75 -4.68
CA GLY A 73 -10.11 -17.06 -5.04
C GLY A 73 -10.85 -17.89 -3.99
N LYS A 74 -10.30 -18.01 -2.78
CA LYS A 74 -10.93 -18.76 -1.67
C LYS A 74 -12.25 -18.11 -1.27
N TYR A 75 -13.30 -18.90 -1.14
CA TYR A 75 -14.57 -18.41 -0.63
C TYR A 75 -14.48 -18.01 0.85
N MET A 76 -14.82 -16.76 1.16
CA MET A 76 -14.70 -16.18 2.50
C MET A 76 -16.04 -16.05 3.23
N GLY A 77 -17.15 -15.97 2.49
CA GLY A 77 -18.49 -15.89 3.09
C GLY A 77 -19.48 -15.12 2.23
N GLN A 78 -20.55 -14.64 2.88
CA GLN A 78 -21.57 -13.81 2.24
C GLN A 78 -21.85 -12.56 3.07
N ILE A 79 -22.11 -11.45 2.38
CA ILE A 79 -22.54 -10.19 2.98
C ILE A 79 -23.82 -9.70 2.29
N PRO A 80 -24.63 -8.85 2.93
CA PRO A 80 -25.76 -8.20 2.27
C PRO A 80 -25.31 -7.46 1.00
N GLN A 81 -26.06 -7.64 -0.08
CA GLN A 81 -25.85 -6.90 -1.32
C GLN A 81 -26.56 -5.55 -1.26
N VAL A 82 -25.94 -4.53 -1.86
CA VAL A 82 -26.54 -3.19 -2.02
C VAL A 82 -27.51 -3.18 -3.21
N LEU A 83 -28.50 -2.29 -3.19
CA LEU A 83 -29.51 -2.22 -4.26
C LEU A 83 -28.93 -1.80 -5.62
N GLN A 84 -27.79 -1.11 -5.60
CA GLN A 84 -27.10 -0.68 -6.81
C GLN A 84 -25.59 -0.69 -6.58
N THR A 85 -24.86 -1.21 -7.54
CA THR A 85 -23.40 -1.09 -7.65
C THR A 85 -23.00 -0.17 -8.80
N TYR A 86 -21.80 0.37 -8.69
CA TYR A 86 -21.18 1.26 -9.67
C TYR A 86 -20.28 0.51 -10.64
N ASN A 87 -20.06 1.10 -11.81
CA ASN A 87 -19.12 0.55 -12.79
C ASN A 87 -17.68 0.77 -12.31
N VAL A 88 -16.86 -0.29 -12.32
CA VAL A 88 -15.46 -0.28 -11.89
C VAL A 88 -14.58 -0.87 -12.98
N VAL A 89 -13.55 -0.14 -13.40
CA VAL A 89 -12.51 -0.60 -14.33
C VAL A 89 -11.16 -0.50 -13.62
N GLY A 90 -10.51 -1.65 -13.45
CA GLY A 90 -9.33 -1.79 -12.58
C GLY A 90 -9.64 -1.29 -11.18
N ASN A 91 -8.82 -0.35 -10.72
CA ASN A 91 -8.88 0.22 -9.38
C ASN A 91 -9.59 1.59 -9.35
N MET A 92 -10.38 1.92 -10.36
CA MET A 92 -11.15 3.16 -10.45
C MET A 92 -12.61 2.90 -10.79
N ASN A 93 -13.53 3.65 -10.19
CA ASN A 93 -14.96 3.59 -10.51
C ASN A 93 -15.45 4.76 -11.37
N GLU A 94 -16.71 4.70 -11.79
CA GLU A 94 -17.36 5.72 -12.61
C GLU A 94 -17.46 7.12 -11.97
N TYR A 95 -17.13 7.28 -10.68
CA TYR A 95 -17.07 8.57 -9.99
C TYR A 95 -15.64 9.12 -9.88
N GLN A 96 -14.69 8.55 -10.63
CA GLN A 96 -13.26 8.89 -10.55
C GLN A 96 -12.65 8.59 -9.17
N LEU A 97 -13.31 7.77 -8.35
CA LEU A 97 -12.75 7.26 -7.09
C LEU A 97 -11.78 6.13 -7.44
N ALA A 98 -10.54 6.24 -6.96
CA ALA A 98 -9.50 5.23 -7.12
C ALA A 98 -8.97 4.75 -5.76
N ILE A 99 -8.64 3.46 -5.67
CA ILE A 99 -8.08 2.85 -4.47
C ILE A 99 -6.91 1.92 -4.82
N GLY A 100 -5.75 2.14 -4.21
CA GLY A 100 -4.58 1.24 -4.25
C GLY A 100 -4.15 0.85 -2.84
N GLU A 101 -3.21 -0.08 -2.69
CA GLU A 101 -2.75 -0.54 -1.37
C GLU A 101 -1.26 -0.86 -1.31
N THR A 102 -0.71 -0.93 -0.09
CA THR A 102 0.51 -1.68 0.20
C THR A 102 0.39 -2.45 1.54
N THR A 103 0.73 -3.73 1.55
CA THR A 103 0.75 -4.56 2.76
C THR A 103 1.94 -4.31 3.66
N PHE A 104 1.72 -3.78 4.88
CA PHE A 104 2.77 -3.63 5.88
C PHE A 104 2.88 -4.83 6.85
N THR A 105 1.95 -5.79 6.78
CA THR A 105 1.83 -6.95 7.67
C THR A 105 1.53 -6.57 9.13
N GLY A 106 2.44 -5.84 9.77
CA GLY A 106 2.38 -5.43 11.16
C GLY A 106 2.45 -6.63 12.11
N ARG A 107 1.67 -6.55 13.18
CA ARG A 107 1.56 -7.61 14.19
C ARG A 107 0.77 -8.80 13.68
N ARG A 108 1.46 -9.90 13.36
CA ARG A 108 0.85 -11.11 12.77
C ARG A 108 -0.22 -11.76 13.65
N GLU A 109 -0.12 -11.62 14.96
CA GLU A 109 -1.13 -12.11 15.91
C GLU A 109 -2.49 -11.39 15.79
N LEU A 110 -2.54 -10.26 15.07
CA LEU A 110 -3.76 -9.50 14.82
C LEU A 110 -4.50 -9.93 13.55
N SER A 111 -3.94 -10.86 12.77
CA SER A 111 -4.64 -11.48 11.64
C SER A 111 -5.77 -12.38 12.14
N ASP A 112 -6.97 -12.24 11.56
CA ASP A 112 -8.11 -13.11 11.86
C ASP A 112 -8.49 -13.94 10.63
N PRO A 113 -8.19 -15.25 10.58
CA PRO A 113 -8.49 -16.08 9.41
C PRO A 113 -10.00 -16.30 9.18
N ASN A 114 -10.86 -15.88 10.13
CA ASN A 114 -12.32 -15.97 10.02
C ASN A 114 -12.98 -14.68 9.51
N GLY A 115 -12.22 -13.61 9.32
CA GLY A 115 -12.72 -12.37 8.73
C GLY A 115 -13.15 -12.58 7.29
N ILE A 116 -14.33 -12.06 6.91
CA ILE A 116 -14.86 -12.24 5.55
C ILE A 116 -14.17 -11.31 4.55
N MET A 117 -13.79 -10.09 4.98
CA MET A 117 -13.18 -9.09 4.10
C MET A 117 -11.67 -9.26 4.08
N ASP A 118 -11.10 -9.70 2.97
CA ASP A 118 -9.67 -9.50 2.69
C ASP A 118 -9.41 -8.10 2.10
N TYR A 119 -8.14 -7.69 2.05
CA TYR A 119 -7.74 -6.38 1.55
C TYR A 119 -8.18 -6.11 0.10
N GLY A 120 -8.11 -7.09 -0.80
CA GLY A 120 -8.48 -6.94 -2.20
C GLY A 120 -10.00 -6.87 -2.37
N SER A 121 -10.77 -7.77 -1.73
CA SER A 121 -12.23 -7.65 -1.75
C SER A 121 -12.72 -6.36 -1.08
N LEU A 122 -12.01 -5.87 -0.06
CA LEU A 122 -12.29 -4.58 0.57
C LEU A 122 -12.16 -3.42 -0.43
N ILE A 123 -11.14 -3.42 -1.30
CA ILE A 123 -10.97 -2.44 -2.38
C ILE A 123 -12.14 -2.52 -3.37
N TYR A 124 -12.33 -3.68 -4.00
CA TYR A 124 -13.25 -3.78 -5.14
C TYR A 124 -14.72 -3.71 -4.75
N ILE A 125 -15.10 -4.22 -3.58
CA ILE A 125 -16.46 -4.08 -3.05
C ILE A 125 -16.72 -2.61 -2.68
N THR A 126 -15.73 -1.88 -2.17
CA THR A 126 -15.86 -0.46 -1.87
C THR A 126 -16.01 0.38 -3.14
N LEU A 127 -15.19 0.14 -4.17
CA LEU A 127 -15.29 0.84 -5.45
C LEU A 127 -16.68 0.67 -6.10
N GLN A 128 -17.31 -0.49 -5.92
CA GLN A 128 -18.67 -0.75 -6.38
C GLN A 128 -19.75 -0.02 -5.57
N ARG A 129 -19.43 0.57 -4.41
CA ARG A 129 -20.42 1.08 -3.43
C ARG A 129 -20.22 2.55 -3.03
N ALA A 130 -19.04 3.13 -3.24
CA ALA A 130 -18.67 4.49 -2.84
C ALA A 130 -18.59 5.45 -4.03
N ARG A 131 -18.88 6.75 -3.81
CA ARG A 131 -18.75 7.79 -4.85
C ARG A 131 -17.55 8.72 -4.65
N ASN A 132 -16.99 8.75 -3.45
CA ASN A 132 -15.90 9.65 -3.06
C ASN A 132 -15.04 9.00 -1.96
N ALA A 133 -13.91 9.61 -1.64
CA ALA A 133 -12.90 9.07 -0.73
C ALA A 133 -13.44 8.89 0.69
N ARG A 134 -14.25 9.84 1.18
CA ARG A 134 -14.86 9.74 2.52
C ARG A 134 -15.90 8.63 2.62
N GLU A 135 -16.75 8.50 1.59
CA GLU A 135 -17.67 7.37 1.48
C GLU A 135 -16.91 6.04 1.40
N ALA A 136 -15.77 6.01 0.70
CA ALA A 136 -14.93 4.82 0.60
C ALA A 136 -14.38 4.41 1.97
N ILE A 137 -13.78 5.34 2.72
CA ILE A 137 -13.29 5.09 4.08
C ILE A 137 -14.43 4.56 4.97
N LYS A 138 -15.61 5.20 4.91
CA LYS A 138 -16.77 4.75 5.68
C LYS A 138 -17.21 3.33 5.29
N ILE A 139 -17.30 3.02 4.00
CA ILE A 139 -17.71 1.69 3.52
C ILE A 139 -16.69 0.63 3.91
N MET A 140 -15.39 0.90 3.72
CA MET A 140 -14.33 -0.04 4.10
C MET A 140 -14.39 -0.38 5.60
N THR A 141 -14.53 0.65 6.42
CA THR A 141 -14.52 0.49 7.89
C THR A 141 -15.82 -0.13 8.40
N ASP A 142 -16.97 0.16 7.79
CA ASP A 142 -18.23 -0.53 8.08
C ASP A 142 -18.20 -2.00 7.66
N LEU A 143 -17.62 -2.33 6.49
CA LEU A 143 -17.49 -3.70 6.00
C LEU A 143 -16.66 -4.54 6.98
N VAL A 144 -15.49 -4.03 7.36
CA VAL A 144 -14.59 -4.70 8.31
C VAL A 144 -15.25 -4.83 9.68
N LYS A 145 -15.90 -3.79 10.19
CA LYS A 145 -16.63 -3.83 11.47
C LYS A 145 -17.71 -4.91 11.49
N ASN A 146 -18.51 -5.01 10.43
CA ASN A 146 -19.67 -5.89 10.39
C ASN A 146 -19.30 -7.34 10.03
N HIS A 147 -18.29 -7.53 9.20
CA HIS A 147 -17.98 -8.82 8.56
C HIS A 147 -16.60 -9.37 8.91
N GLY A 148 -15.80 -8.66 9.72
CA GLY A 148 -14.45 -9.06 10.09
C GLY A 148 -13.44 -8.78 8.98
N TYR A 149 -12.16 -8.90 9.33
CA TYR A 149 -11.05 -8.60 8.43
C TYR A 149 -10.06 -9.77 8.39
N GLY A 150 -9.91 -10.34 7.20
CA GLY A 150 -9.22 -11.60 6.91
C GLY A 150 -7.74 -11.46 6.56
N SER A 151 -7.21 -10.25 6.55
CA SER A 151 -5.86 -9.93 6.08
C SER A 151 -4.98 -9.34 7.20
N THR A 152 -3.71 -9.13 6.87
CA THR A 152 -2.75 -8.44 7.75
C THR A 152 -2.86 -6.92 7.62
N GLY A 153 -1.94 -6.17 8.22
CA GLY A 153 -1.93 -4.72 8.14
C GLY A 153 -1.69 -4.17 6.73
N GLU A 154 -2.51 -3.20 6.32
CA GLU A 154 -2.52 -2.59 4.99
C GLU A 154 -2.54 -1.06 5.07
N SER A 155 -1.82 -0.42 4.14
CA SER A 155 -1.95 1.00 3.84
C SER A 155 -2.73 1.18 2.55
N PHE A 156 -3.84 1.90 2.57
CA PHE A 156 -4.66 2.20 1.40
C PHE A 156 -4.46 3.63 0.93
N SER A 157 -4.16 3.80 -0.36
CA SER A 157 -4.26 5.07 -1.08
C SER A 157 -5.68 5.22 -1.59
N ILE A 158 -6.39 6.28 -1.19
CA ILE A 158 -7.78 6.53 -1.60
C ILE A 158 -7.87 7.95 -2.17
N ALA A 159 -8.27 8.09 -3.43
CA ALA A 159 -8.39 9.39 -4.08
C ALA A 159 -9.68 9.54 -4.88
N ASP A 160 -10.27 10.73 -4.80
CA ASP A 160 -11.36 11.19 -5.67
C ASP A 160 -10.96 12.54 -6.29
N PRO A 161 -11.78 13.19 -7.14
CA PRO A 161 -11.41 14.46 -7.78
C PRO A 161 -10.99 15.60 -6.82
N ASN A 162 -11.32 15.52 -5.53
CA ASN A 162 -11.15 16.60 -4.57
C ASN A 162 -10.13 16.30 -3.47
N GLU A 163 -10.06 15.05 -3.02
CA GLU A 163 -9.29 14.64 -1.84
C GLU A 163 -8.43 13.40 -2.10
N VAL A 164 -7.31 13.32 -1.38
CA VAL A 164 -6.40 12.18 -1.37
C VAL A 164 -6.14 11.79 0.09
N TRP A 165 -6.25 10.51 0.39
CA TRP A 165 -6.16 9.96 1.74
C TRP A 165 -5.21 8.77 1.76
N VAL A 166 -4.45 8.66 2.84
CA VAL A 166 -3.77 7.42 3.24
C VAL A 166 -4.49 6.84 4.45
N MET A 167 -4.86 5.57 4.40
CA MET A 167 -5.51 4.86 5.50
C MET A 167 -4.72 3.62 5.89
N GLU A 168 -4.25 3.56 7.14
CA GLU A 168 -3.61 2.37 7.69
C GLU A 168 -4.61 1.59 8.54
N LEU A 169 -4.75 0.30 8.26
CA LEU A 169 -5.75 -0.57 8.86
C LEU A 169 -5.12 -1.91 9.24
N ILE A 170 -5.41 -2.41 10.44
CA ILE A 170 -4.98 -3.73 10.90
C ILE A 170 -6.08 -4.42 11.71
N GLY A 171 -6.21 -5.74 11.57
CA GLY A 171 -7.18 -6.54 12.31
C GLY A 171 -7.02 -6.44 13.83
N LYS A 172 -7.98 -7.00 14.57
CA LYS A 172 -7.93 -7.07 16.04
C LYS A 172 -7.63 -8.49 16.59
N GLY A 173 -7.24 -9.40 15.70
CA GLY A 173 -6.98 -10.80 15.99
C GLY A 173 -8.24 -11.67 16.06
N PRO A 174 -8.10 -13.00 16.17
CA PRO A 174 -9.21 -13.95 16.08
C PRO A 174 -10.30 -13.79 17.14
N ASP A 175 -9.94 -13.22 18.29
CA ASP A 175 -10.86 -13.04 19.43
C ASP A 175 -11.70 -11.77 19.33
N ASN A 176 -11.37 -10.84 18.43
CA ASN A 176 -12.02 -9.54 18.32
C ASN A 176 -12.34 -9.22 16.86
N LYS A 177 -13.64 -9.23 16.52
CA LYS A 177 -14.08 -8.87 15.17
C LYS A 177 -13.74 -7.41 14.84
N GLY A 178 -13.25 -7.21 13.61
CA GLY A 178 -13.01 -5.90 13.01
C GLY A 178 -11.53 -5.53 12.98
N ALA A 179 -11.27 -4.24 12.78
CA ALA A 179 -9.94 -3.67 12.67
C ALA A 179 -9.87 -2.35 13.42
N VAL A 180 -8.65 -1.97 13.79
CA VAL A 180 -8.30 -0.59 14.16
C VAL A 180 -7.65 0.09 12.96
N TRP A 181 -7.89 1.38 12.80
CA TRP A 181 -7.45 2.11 11.61
C TRP A 181 -7.33 3.61 11.87
N VAL A 182 -6.48 4.26 11.07
CA VAL A 182 -6.33 5.72 11.00
C VAL A 182 -6.26 6.11 9.52
N ALA A 183 -7.01 7.12 9.12
CA ALA A 183 -6.99 7.71 7.78
C ALA A 183 -6.66 9.20 7.88
N VAL A 184 -5.62 9.63 7.17
CA VAL A 184 -5.16 11.03 7.13
C VAL A 184 -5.29 11.57 5.72
N ARG A 185 -5.89 12.74 5.58
CA ARG A 185 -5.98 13.48 4.33
C ARG A 185 -4.63 14.08 4.01
N ILE A 186 -4.14 13.85 2.79
CA ILE A 186 -2.96 14.53 2.28
C ILE A 186 -3.36 15.96 1.91
N PRO A 187 -2.66 17.00 2.43
CA PRO A 187 -2.95 18.37 2.06
C PRO A 187 -2.89 18.59 0.55
N ASP A 188 -3.74 19.48 0.03
CA ASP A 188 -3.90 19.67 -1.41
C ASP A 188 -2.56 19.98 -2.12
N ASP A 189 -1.64 20.69 -1.49
CA ASP A 189 -0.33 21.09 -2.04
C ASP A 189 0.82 20.16 -1.63
N CYS A 190 0.53 18.99 -1.09
CA CYS A 190 1.50 17.99 -0.66
C CYS A 190 1.44 16.72 -1.52
N VAL A 191 2.52 15.94 -1.39
CA VAL A 191 2.63 14.57 -1.86
C VAL A 191 2.93 13.64 -0.69
N SER A 192 2.55 12.37 -0.83
CA SER A 192 2.87 11.30 0.11
C SER A 192 3.29 10.05 -0.65
N ALA A 193 3.88 9.11 0.06
CA ALA A 193 4.17 7.79 -0.45
C ALA A 193 4.07 6.76 0.67
N HIS A 194 3.72 5.54 0.32
CA HIS A 194 3.80 4.41 1.23
C HIS A 194 4.25 3.15 0.51
N ALA A 195 4.83 2.27 1.30
CA ALA A 195 5.40 0.99 0.93
C ALA A 195 4.96 -0.04 1.99
N ASN A 196 5.63 -1.18 2.08
CA ASN A 196 5.28 -2.26 3.01
C ASN A 196 5.63 -1.97 4.49
N GLN A 197 5.45 -0.73 4.95
CA GLN A 197 5.63 -0.28 6.33
C GLN A 197 4.59 0.80 6.65
N ALA A 198 3.94 0.71 7.82
CA ALA A 198 3.03 1.76 8.29
C ALA A 198 3.83 3.01 8.69
N ARG A 199 3.30 4.19 8.34
CA ARG A 199 3.95 5.50 8.43
C ARG A 199 3.17 6.52 9.25
N ILE A 200 1.87 6.32 9.52
CA ILE A 200 1.10 7.26 10.36
C ILE A 200 1.64 7.16 11.80
N GLN A 201 2.35 8.20 12.23
CA GLN A 201 2.86 8.32 13.60
C GLN A 201 1.75 8.87 14.50
N GLN A 202 1.98 10.02 15.15
CA GLN A 202 0.94 10.79 15.82
C GLN A 202 -0.03 11.40 14.80
N PHE A 203 -1.31 11.46 15.15
CA PHE A 203 -2.38 12.00 14.32
C PHE A 203 -3.33 12.87 15.16
N PRO A 204 -4.00 13.86 14.54
CA PRO A 204 -4.90 14.75 15.28
C PRO A 204 -6.16 13.99 15.73
N LEU A 205 -6.56 14.22 16.98
CA LEU A 205 -7.73 13.61 17.61
C LEU A 205 -8.98 14.51 17.55
N ASP A 206 -8.80 15.75 17.14
CA ASP A 206 -9.79 16.82 17.11
C ASP A 206 -9.91 17.49 15.73
N ASP A 207 -9.53 16.79 14.66
CA ASP A 207 -9.62 17.25 13.28
C ASP A 207 -10.31 16.20 12.38
N ALA A 208 -11.64 16.11 12.49
CA ALA A 208 -12.43 15.20 11.66
C ALA A 208 -12.45 15.57 10.16
N GLU A 209 -11.99 16.79 9.81
CA GLU A 209 -11.86 17.18 8.41
C GLU A 209 -10.66 16.47 7.77
N ASN A 210 -9.52 16.39 8.47
CA ASN A 210 -8.28 15.85 7.89
C ASN A 210 -7.83 14.51 8.50
N CYS A 211 -8.48 14.03 9.55
CA CYS A 211 -8.16 12.75 10.18
C CYS A 211 -9.42 12.02 10.67
N LEU A 212 -9.55 10.77 10.24
CA LEU A 212 -10.60 9.84 10.67
C LEU A 212 -9.92 8.62 11.28
N TYR A 213 -10.44 8.07 12.36
CA TYR A 213 -9.83 6.91 13.01
C TYR A 213 -10.87 6.05 13.73
N SER A 214 -10.52 4.79 14.01
CA SER A 214 -11.39 3.90 14.77
C SER A 214 -11.50 4.38 16.22
N PRO A 215 -12.71 4.42 16.83
CA PRO A 215 -12.87 4.93 18.20
C PRO A 215 -12.03 4.19 19.25
N ASP A 216 -11.67 2.94 18.97
CA ASP A 216 -10.92 2.04 19.84
C ASP A 216 -9.41 1.97 19.53
N VAL A 217 -8.89 2.76 18.58
CA VAL A 217 -7.49 2.64 18.12
C VAL A 217 -6.48 2.76 19.27
N ILE A 218 -6.63 3.73 20.17
CA ILE A 218 -5.66 3.89 21.27
C ILE A 218 -5.93 2.91 22.41
N SER A 219 -7.21 2.71 22.76
CA SER A 219 -7.59 1.81 23.87
C SER A 219 -7.22 0.36 23.57
N PHE A 220 -7.36 -0.08 22.31
CA PHE A 220 -6.98 -1.43 21.89
C PHE A 220 -5.47 -1.65 21.98
N ALA A 221 -4.66 -0.66 21.57
CA ALA A 221 -3.21 -0.74 21.73
C ALA A 221 -2.80 -0.87 23.20
N ARG A 222 -3.48 -0.18 24.12
CA ARG A 222 -3.24 -0.30 25.57
C ARG A 222 -3.65 -1.66 26.11
N GLU A 223 -4.80 -2.17 25.70
CA GLU A 223 -5.30 -3.50 26.10
C GLU A 223 -4.30 -4.60 25.72
N LYS A 224 -3.72 -4.51 24.52
CA LYS A 224 -2.71 -5.46 24.04
C LYS A 224 -1.31 -5.21 24.58
N GLY A 225 -1.10 -4.14 25.35
CA GLY A 225 0.22 -3.77 25.88
C GLY A 225 1.19 -3.21 24.83
N TYR A 226 0.70 -2.82 23.65
CA TYR A 226 1.52 -2.25 22.57
C TYR A 226 1.88 -0.78 22.81
N TYR A 227 1.13 -0.10 23.68
CA TYR A 227 1.34 1.30 23.98
C TYR A 227 1.03 1.63 25.44
N THR A 228 1.87 2.47 26.04
CA THR A 228 1.62 3.14 27.33
C THR A 228 1.95 4.62 27.19
N GLY A 229 1.22 5.49 27.89
CA GLY A 229 1.37 6.94 27.77
C GLY A 229 0.06 7.66 27.47
N SER A 230 0.18 8.94 27.12
CA SER A 230 -0.97 9.83 26.88
C SER A 230 -1.46 9.78 25.43
N ASP A 231 -2.75 10.01 25.17
CA ASP A 231 -3.32 9.88 23.82
C ASP A 231 -2.59 10.71 22.75
N LYS A 232 -2.09 11.89 23.12
CA LYS A 232 -1.35 12.78 22.21
C LYS A 232 0.01 12.22 21.74
N ASP A 233 0.59 11.28 22.48
CA ASP A 233 1.90 10.70 22.16
C ASP A 233 1.74 9.37 21.41
N PHE A 234 0.50 8.88 21.25
CA PHE A 234 0.21 7.63 20.56
C PHE A 234 0.61 7.70 19.09
N SER A 235 1.38 6.70 18.64
CA SER A 235 1.74 6.51 17.25
C SER A 235 1.13 5.22 16.72
N PHE A 236 0.37 5.29 15.61
CA PHE A 236 -0.20 4.10 14.98
C PHE A 236 0.90 3.15 14.47
N ALA A 237 1.87 3.67 13.72
CA ALA A 237 2.98 2.89 13.16
C ALA A 237 3.77 2.16 14.25
N GLN A 238 4.28 2.87 15.26
CA GLN A 238 4.99 2.24 16.39
C GLN A 238 4.15 1.19 17.14
N ALA A 239 2.85 1.43 17.33
CA ALA A 239 1.99 0.50 18.05
C ALA A 239 1.71 -0.78 17.25
N TYR A 240 1.47 -0.69 15.95
CA TYR A 240 0.92 -1.78 15.14
C TYR A 240 1.84 -2.35 14.07
N ALA A 241 2.87 -1.62 13.67
CA ALA A 241 3.94 -2.06 12.77
C ALA A 241 5.30 -1.53 13.26
N PRO A 242 5.80 -2.02 14.41
CA PRO A 242 7.10 -1.61 14.93
C PRO A 242 8.18 -1.74 13.87
N ILE A 243 8.96 -0.67 13.70
CA ILE A 243 9.95 -0.61 12.63
C ILE A 243 11.13 -1.52 12.92
N ASP A 244 11.57 -2.25 11.90
CA ASP A 244 12.80 -3.05 11.92
C ASP A 244 13.75 -2.64 10.77
N PHE A 245 14.92 -3.28 10.69
CA PHE A 245 15.90 -2.97 9.66
C PHE A 245 15.36 -3.22 8.24
N GLY A 246 14.56 -4.27 8.03
CA GLY A 246 13.96 -4.58 6.74
C GLY A 246 12.92 -3.55 6.33
N ALA A 247 12.11 -3.08 7.26
CA ALA A 247 11.16 -1.99 7.03
C ALA A 247 11.86 -0.69 6.63
N LEU A 248 13.00 -0.36 7.28
CA LEU A 248 13.81 0.79 6.89
C LEU A 248 14.39 0.61 5.48
N ARG A 249 15.10 -0.49 5.27
CA ARG A 249 15.91 -0.72 4.08
C ARG A 249 15.11 -1.07 2.83
N PHE A 250 14.01 -1.82 2.98
CA PHE A 250 13.22 -2.31 1.87
C PHE A 250 11.92 -1.55 1.67
N CYS A 251 11.47 -0.72 2.61
CA CYS A 251 10.19 -0.01 2.49
C CYS A 251 10.39 1.50 2.57
N GLU A 252 10.91 2.01 3.68
CA GLU A 252 11.09 3.44 3.86
C GLU A 252 12.17 4.01 2.92
N ALA A 253 13.15 3.21 2.47
CA ALA A 253 14.08 3.61 1.43
C ALA A 253 13.35 4.02 0.13
N ARG A 254 12.34 3.27 -0.31
CA ARG A 254 11.56 3.58 -1.53
C ARG A 254 10.79 4.89 -1.40
N VAL A 255 10.16 5.07 -0.24
CA VAL A 255 9.47 6.32 0.11
C VAL A 255 10.47 7.47 0.09
N TRP A 256 11.65 7.27 0.67
CA TRP A 256 12.72 8.25 0.70
C TRP A 256 13.18 8.61 -0.71
N SER A 257 13.36 7.64 -1.60
CA SER A 257 13.78 7.89 -2.98
C SER A 257 12.81 8.82 -3.69
N PHE A 258 11.50 8.52 -3.64
CA PHE A 258 10.48 9.41 -4.19
C PHE A 258 10.51 10.80 -3.55
N PHE A 259 10.57 10.88 -2.22
CA PHE A 259 10.65 12.15 -1.51
C PHE A 259 11.88 12.97 -1.87
N ASN A 260 13.03 12.32 -2.06
CA ASN A 260 14.28 12.94 -2.47
C ASN A 260 14.24 13.45 -3.92
N LEU A 261 13.55 12.75 -4.82
CA LEU A 261 13.35 13.17 -6.22
C LEU A 261 12.46 14.43 -6.34
N VAL A 262 11.51 14.60 -5.42
CA VAL A 262 10.51 15.68 -5.49
C VAL A 262 10.80 16.84 -4.54
N ASN A 263 11.67 16.67 -3.55
CA ASN A 263 12.09 17.70 -2.63
C ASN A 263 13.55 17.48 -2.16
N LYS A 264 14.43 18.42 -2.51
CA LYS A 264 15.86 18.35 -2.20
C LYS A 264 16.20 18.29 -0.70
N ASP A 265 15.33 18.81 0.17
CA ASP A 265 15.55 18.81 1.62
C ASP A 265 15.42 17.40 2.22
N MET A 266 14.89 16.45 1.45
CA MET A 266 14.70 15.06 1.87
C MET A 266 15.98 14.22 1.80
N ALA A 267 17.05 14.74 1.19
CA ALA A 267 18.39 14.13 1.22
C ALA A 267 18.89 13.91 2.65
N LYS A 268 18.46 14.72 3.62
CA LYS A 268 18.82 14.58 5.04
C LYS A 268 18.33 13.29 5.69
N TYR A 269 17.36 12.58 5.09
CA TYR A 269 16.82 11.32 5.59
C TYR A 269 17.50 10.07 5.00
N VAL A 270 18.61 10.22 4.27
CA VAL A 270 19.34 9.08 3.71
C VAL A 270 19.81 8.10 4.80
N SER A 271 20.21 8.59 5.97
CA SER A 271 20.60 7.74 7.11
C SER A 271 19.43 6.88 7.62
N TYR A 272 18.21 7.44 7.60
CA TYR A 272 17.00 6.69 7.94
C TYR A 272 16.68 5.62 6.89
N ALA A 273 16.76 5.96 5.59
CA ALA A 273 16.61 5.01 4.49
C ALA A 273 17.67 3.88 4.51
N LYS A 274 18.85 4.14 5.08
CA LYS A 274 19.93 3.16 5.30
C LYS A 274 19.79 2.34 6.58
N GLY A 275 18.78 2.62 7.40
CA GLY A 275 18.59 1.95 8.68
C GLY A 275 19.62 2.35 9.75
N GLU A 276 20.34 3.46 9.58
CA GLU A 276 21.32 3.99 10.53
C GLU A 276 20.63 4.76 11.68
N THR A 277 19.42 5.28 11.43
CA THR A 277 18.57 5.98 12.40
C THR A 277 17.14 5.47 12.31
N THR A 278 16.35 5.71 13.37
CA THR A 278 14.92 5.34 13.42
C THR A 278 13.98 6.54 13.47
N ASP A 279 14.51 7.76 13.32
CA ASP A 279 13.70 8.98 13.27
C ASP A 279 12.89 9.03 11.96
N PRO A 280 11.55 8.93 12.04
CA PRO A 280 10.74 8.71 10.85
C PRO A 280 10.70 9.94 9.94
N MET A 281 10.58 9.67 8.63
CA MET A 281 10.24 10.69 7.65
C MET A 281 8.81 11.23 7.90
N PRO A 282 8.53 12.49 7.54
CA PRO A 282 7.17 13.04 7.59
C PRO A 282 6.21 12.22 6.70
N LEU A 283 4.96 12.09 7.12
CA LEU A 283 3.94 11.33 6.36
C LEU A 283 3.78 11.89 4.93
N TYR A 284 3.76 13.20 4.79
CA TYR A 284 3.66 13.93 3.52
C TYR A 284 4.63 15.11 3.51
N ILE A 285 4.96 15.58 2.30
CA ILE A 285 5.85 16.72 2.07
C ILE A 285 5.31 17.62 0.97
N LYS A 286 5.74 18.88 0.97
CA LYS A 286 5.51 19.78 -0.17
C LYS A 286 6.61 19.56 -1.22
N PRO A 287 6.29 19.22 -2.48
CA PRO A 287 7.31 19.07 -3.50
C PRO A 287 7.86 20.44 -3.92
N ASP A 288 9.10 20.47 -4.41
CA ASP A 288 9.77 21.69 -4.91
C ASP A 288 9.07 22.28 -6.14
N LYS A 289 8.41 21.42 -6.92
CA LYS A 289 7.62 21.76 -8.10
C LYS A 289 6.38 20.89 -8.18
N GLN A 290 5.36 21.37 -8.87
CA GLN A 290 4.18 20.56 -9.18
C GLN A 290 4.57 19.35 -10.05
N LEU A 291 3.87 18.24 -9.86
CA LEU A 291 4.12 16.96 -10.55
C LEU A 291 3.09 16.73 -11.65
N SER A 292 3.55 16.43 -12.85
CA SER A 292 2.67 15.95 -13.92
C SER A 292 2.41 14.45 -13.74
N ARG A 293 1.34 13.94 -14.38
CA ARG A 293 1.09 12.49 -14.44
C ARG A 293 2.31 11.71 -14.94
N ARG A 294 3.08 12.30 -15.85
CA ARG A 294 4.25 11.65 -16.46
C ARG A 294 5.44 11.62 -15.50
N ASP A 295 5.57 12.62 -14.64
CA ASP A 295 6.55 12.59 -13.56
C ASP A 295 6.23 11.43 -12.61
N VAL A 296 4.98 11.29 -12.17
CA VAL A 296 4.54 10.17 -11.31
C VAL A 296 4.81 8.82 -11.97
N GLN A 297 4.46 8.66 -13.25
CA GLN A 297 4.77 7.44 -14.02
C GLN A 297 6.28 7.16 -14.08
N ASN A 298 7.11 8.19 -14.23
CA ASN A 298 8.57 8.02 -14.25
C ASN A 298 9.13 7.66 -12.87
N TYR A 299 8.59 8.23 -11.79
CA TYR A 299 9.03 7.89 -10.43
C TYR A 299 8.68 6.44 -10.05
N MET A 300 7.64 5.85 -10.65
CA MET A 300 7.36 4.42 -10.48
C MET A 300 8.44 3.52 -11.07
N ARG A 301 9.37 4.08 -11.87
CA ARG A 301 10.48 3.37 -12.53
C ARG A 301 11.79 3.45 -11.76
N ASP A 302 11.76 4.02 -10.56
CA ASP A 302 12.96 4.32 -9.79
C ASP A 302 13.63 3.07 -9.22
N HIS A 303 14.96 3.06 -9.33
CA HIS A 303 15.88 2.09 -8.73
C HIS A 303 16.97 2.80 -7.92
N TYR A 304 16.64 3.94 -7.33
CA TYR A 304 17.53 4.79 -6.55
C TYR A 304 18.64 5.49 -7.35
N GLU A 305 18.41 5.76 -8.63
CA GLU A 305 19.42 6.31 -9.54
C GLU A 305 20.09 7.56 -8.96
N ASP A 306 21.43 7.61 -9.07
CA ASP A 306 22.27 8.75 -8.63
C ASP A 306 22.25 9.03 -7.12
N THR A 307 21.96 8.01 -6.30
CA THR A 307 22.03 8.07 -4.83
C THR A 307 23.04 7.08 -4.25
N ASP A 308 23.31 7.18 -2.94
CA ASP A 308 24.11 6.17 -2.21
C ASP A 308 23.49 4.76 -2.23
N LEU A 309 22.22 4.64 -2.65
CA LEU A 309 21.50 3.38 -2.79
C LEU A 309 21.54 2.85 -4.24
N ASP A 310 22.21 3.57 -5.15
CA ASP A 310 22.36 3.20 -6.56
C ASP A 310 23.41 2.09 -6.76
N TRP A 311 22.93 0.88 -6.57
CA TRP A 311 23.61 -0.37 -6.80
C TRP A 311 23.89 -0.75 -8.27
N ARG A 312 23.53 0.08 -9.26
CA ARG A 312 23.88 -0.16 -10.69
C ARG A 312 25.37 -0.03 -10.96
N ASN A 313 26.10 0.63 -10.05
CA ASN A 313 27.54 0.83 -10.12
C ASN A 313 28.34 -0.23 -9.36
N GLU A 314 27.67 -1.21 -8.77
CA GLU A 314 28.29 -2.26 -7.97
C GLU A 314 28.59 -3.52 -8.80
N PHE A 315 29.44 -4.39 -8.25
CA PHE A 315 29.82 -5.64 -8.91
C PHE A 315 28.61 -6.54 -9.25
N GLY A 316 27.57 -6.53 -8.41
CA GLY A 316 26.35 -7.30 -8.62
C GLY A 316 25.52 -6.87 -9.85
N ALA A 317 25.76 -5.67 -10.40
CA ALA A 317 25.03 -5.17 -11.56
C ALA A 317 25.51 -5.77 -12.90
N GLY A 318 26.69 -6.41 -12.90
CA GLY A 318 27.29 -7.00 -14.08
C GLY A 318 27.68 -5.96 -15.15
N PRO A 319 28.10 -6.41 -16.35
CA PRO A 319 28.67 -5.53 -17.38
C PRO A 319 27.67 -4.54 -18.02
N PHE A 320 26.37 -4.69 -17.73
CA PHE A 320 25.30 -3.84 -18.28
C PHE A 320 24.63 -2.97 -17.22
N ASN A 321 25.21 -2.87 -16.01
CA ASN A 321 24.69 -2.06 -14.92
C ASN A 321 23.21 -2.36 -14.60
N SER A 322 22.87 -3.66 -14.53
CA SER A 322 21.50 -4.11 -14.28
C SER A 322 20.95 -3.51 -12.99
N PRO A 323 19.77 -2.85 -13.04
CA PRO A 323 19.11 -2.30 -11.85
C PRO A 323 18.31 -3.35 -11.06
N TYR A 324 18.43 -4.63 -11.39
CA TYR A 324 17.67 -5.71 -10.78
C TYR A 324 18.56 -6.70 -10.01
N ARG A 325 18.07 -7.18 -8.86
CA ARG A 325 18.55 -8.41 -8.20
C ARG A 325 17.41 -9.38 -7.99
N TRP A 326 17.82 -10.63 -8.04
CA TRP A 326 16.98 -11.77 -7.71
C TRP A 326 16.87 -11.90 -6.21
N SER A 327 15.69 -12.28 -5.75
CA SER A 327 15.47 -12.70 -4.38
C SER A 327 16.16 -14.03 -4.06
N PRO A 328 16.50 -14.30 -2.79
CA PRO A 328 16.30 -13.43 -1.61
C PRO A 328 17.19 -12.18 -1.66
N LEU A 329 16.68 -11.06 -1.13
CA LEU A 329 17.42 -9.79 -1.09
C LEU A 329 18.48 -9.76 0.01
N THR A 330 18.42 -10.68 0.98
CA THR A 330 19.40 -10.82 2.05
C THR A 330 20.21 -12.11 1.90
N TRP A 331 21.46 -12.07 2.34
CA TRP A 331 22.34 -13.24 2.38
C TRP A 331 23.36 -13.10 3.52
N GLU A 332 23.97 -14.22 3.92
CA GLU A 332 24.99 -14.26 4.97
C GLU A 332 26.34 -14.69 4.38
N VAL A 333 27.42 -13.98 4.74
CA VAL A 333 28.80 -14.40 4.49
C VAL A 333 29.58 -14.24 5.77
N ASP A 334 30.23 -15.31 6.23
CA ASP A 334 31.04 -15.32 7.46
C ASP A 334 30.31 -14.73 8.69
N SER A 335 29.04 -15.09 8.88
CA SER A 335 28.18 -14.60 9.96
C SER A 335 27.87 -13.09 9.94
N VAL A 336 28.11 -12.43 8.81
CA VAL A 336 27.66 -11.07 8.54
C VAL A 336 26.50 -11.13 7.55
N GLU A 337 25.37 -10.53 7.92
CA GLU A 337 24.21 -10.39 7.06
C GLU A 337 24.39 -9.17 6.14
N TYR A 338 24.08 -9.37 4.86
CA TYR A 338 24.11 -8.37 3.81
C TYR A 338 22.75 -8.29 3.14
N CYS A 339 22.49 -7.17 2.48
CA CYS A 339 21.27 -6.98 1.72
C CYS A 339 21.51 -6.24 0.41
N ASN A 340 20.59 -6.43 -0.52
CA ASN A 340 20.41 -5.61 -1.70
C ASN A 340 19.19 -4.72 -1.49
N GLU A 341 19.21 -3.52 -2.04
CA GLU A 341 18.05 -2.62 -1.98
C GLU A 341 16.84 -3.22 -2.68
N ARG A 342 15.66 -2.86 -2.17
CA ARG A 342 14.38 -3.14 -2.83
C ARG A 342 13.96 -1.88 -3.59
N PRO A 343 14.20 -1.77 -4.91
CA PRO A 343 13.81 -0.61 -5.73
C PRO A 343 12.28 -0.46 -5.82
N ILE A 344 11.80 0.68 -6.29
CA ILE A 344 10.36 0.90 -6.53
C ILE A 344 9.89 0.00 -7.67
N ALA A 345 10.55 0.10 -8.83
CA ALA A 345 10.36 -0.79 -9.95
C ALA A 345 11.04 -2.15 -9.72
N THR A 346 10.38 -3.23 -10.12
CA THR A 346 10.88 -4.58 -9.93
C THR A 346 10.30 -5.53 -10.95
N GLN A 347 11.05 -6.59 -11.30
CA GLN A 347 10.60 -7.69 -12.14
C GLN A 347 9.42 -8.52 -11.58
N GLN A 348 8.89 -8.15 -10.42
CA GLN A 348 7.79 -8.83 -9.72
C GLN A 348 6.45 -8.09 -9.83
N THR A 349 6.43 -6.95 -10.51
CA THR A 349 5.21 -6.18 -10.70
C THR A 349 4.25 -6.98 -11.59
N GLY A 350 3.09 -7.38 -11.05
CA GLY A 350 2.04 -7.96 -11.87
C GLY A 350 1.40 -6.87 -12.73
N PHE A 351 1.02 -5.76 -12.09
CA PHE A 351 0.58 -4.54 -12.78
C PHE A 351 0.98 -3.30 -11.99
N SER A 352 0.99 -2.16 -12.69
CA SER A 352 1.05 -0.86 -12.04
C SER A 352 0.07 0.12 -12.67
N PHE A 353 -0.35 1.12 -11.91
CA PHE A 353 -1.12 2.23 -12.46
C PHE A 353 -0.73 3.58 -11.88
N VAL A 354 -1.12 4.62 -12.61
CA VAL A 354 -1.30 5.98 -12.10
C VAL A 354 -2.73 6.40 -12.38
N SER A 355 -3.52 6.64 -11.34
CA SER A 355 -4.86 7.19 -11.47
C SER A 355 -4.78 8.70 -11.63
N GLN A 356 -5.75 9.25 -12.36
CA GLN A 356 -5.89 10.68 -12.55
C GLN A 356 -7.36 11.08 -12.48
N SER A 357 -7.74 11.82 -11.43
CA SER A 357 -9.11 12.29 -11.23
C SER A 357 -9.19 13.81 -11.41
N ARG A 358 -9.97 14.24 -12.40
CA ARG A 358 -9.95 15.59 -12.96
C ARG A 358 -11.25 16.31 -12.64
N ALA A 359 -11.26 17.06 -11.53
CA ALA A 359 -12.47 17.73 -11.01
C ALA A 359 -13.12 18.73 -11.98
N TRP A 360 -12.37 19.24 -12.97
CA TRP A 360 -12.90 20.15 -13.98
C TRP A 360 -13.60 19.44 -15.15
N LEU A 361 -13.63 18.10 -15.14
CA LEU A 361 -14.30 17.28 -16.15
C LEU A 361 -15.41 16.43 -15.52
N PRO A 362 -16.47 16.15 -16.29
CA PRO A 362 -17.55 15.29 -15.81
C PRO A 362 -17.06 13.85 -15.67
N ASN A 363 -17.68 13.10 -14.77
CA ASN A 363 -17.26 11.78 -14.33
C ASN A 363 -17.01 10.77 -15.47
N GLU A 364 -17.80 10.86 -16.53
CA GLU A 364 -17.75 9.98 -17.71
C GLU A 364 -16.41 10.05 -18.46
N ILE A 365 -15.69 11.16 -18.32
CA ILE A 365 -14.38 11.36 -18.96
C ILE A 365 -13.32 11.86 -17.99
N GLY A 366 -13.67 12.27 -16.77
CA GLY A 366 -12.73 12.92 -15.85
C GLY A 366 -11.68 11.96 -15.29
N GLY A 367 -12.09 10.73 -14.96
CA GLY A 367 -11.21 9.71 -14.43
C GLY A 367 -10.42 9.00 -15.53
N ILE A 368 -9.10 8.89 -15.36
CA ILE A 368 -8.24 8.06 -16.20
C ILE A 368 -7.44 7.13 -15.29
N LEU A 369 -7.46 5.83 -15.58
CA LEU A 369 -6.55 4.86 -14.99
C LEU A 369 -5.46 4.52 -16.02
N TRP A 370 -4.31 5.17 -15.90
CA TRP A 370 -3.15 4.88 -16.74
C TRP A 370 -2.53 3.58 -16.25
N PHE A 371 -2.62 2.50 -17.03
CA PHE A 371 -2.40 1.14 -16.55
C PHE A 371 -1.32 0.43 -17.38
N GLY A 372 -0.34 -0.15 -16.69
CA GLY A 372 0.70 -1.00 -17.28
C GLY A 372 0.68 -2.39 -16.64
N ILE A 373 0.91 -3.41 -17.45
CA ILE A 373 1.16 -4.78 -16.98
C ILE A 373 2.67 -4.95 -16.86
N ASP A 374 3.14 -5.77 -15.93
CA ASP A 374 4.58 -6.00 -15.70
C ASP A 374 5.31 -4.79 -15.08
N ASP A 375 6.62 -4.92 -14.93
CA ASP A 375 7.54 -3.93 -14.36
C ASP A 375 7.33 -2.52 -14.95
N ALA A 376 7.03 -1.56 -14.08
CA ALA A 376 6.86 -0.15 -14.42
C ALA A 376 8.03 0.44 -15.23
N ALA A 377 9.26 -0.05 -15.02
CA ALA A 377 10.45 0.39 -15.75
C ALA A 377 10.44 -0.01 -17.23
N GLN A 378 9.74 -1.09 -17.59
CA GLN A 378 9.67 -1.63 -18.95
C GLN A 378 8.32 -1.40 -19.62
N SER A 379 7.31 -1.02 -18.84
CA SER A 379 5.93 -0.87 -19.32
C SER A 379 5.59 0.53 -19.77
N VAL A 380 4.62 0.61 -20.67
CA VAL A 380 4.01 1.86 -21.14
C VAL A 380 2.60 1.93 -20.59
N TYR A 381 2.27 3.07 -19.98
CA TYR A 381 0.97 3.36 -19.39
C TYR A 381 -0.04 3.96 -20.38
#